data_AF-A0A9X5X7F2-F1
#
_entry.id   AF-A0A9X5X7F2-F1
#
_cell.length_a   1.000
_cell.length_b   1.000
_cell.length_c   1.000
_cell.angle_alpha   90.00
_cell.angle_beta   90.00
_cell.angle_gamma   90.00
#
_symmetry.space_group_name_H-M   'P 1'
#
loop_
_entity.id
_entity.type
_entity.pdbx_description
1 polymer ?
#
loop_
_entity_poly.entity_id
_entity_poly.type
_entity_poly.pdbx_seq_one_letter_code
_entity_poly.pdbx_strand_id
1 'polypeptide(L)'
;LPEGTCFAPDLPAADLTTAVESVPATYAPECLAACELAFHCRDRSRTEGVVTALGRSLRSELGGLTTIGEVLAAAHGAAGDPDDPAVVALRRAATLRSEALRGRATPPTGRPEPAGEALPEVAPCR
;
A
#
# COMPACT_ATOMS: atom_id res chain seq x y z
N LEU A 1 24.54 -2.97 7.78
CA LEU A 1 24.54 -3.69 6.49
C LEU A 1 25.12 -5.07 6.72
N PRO A 2 24.70 -6.09 5.97
CA PRO A 2 25.38 -7.38 5.98
C PRO A 2 26.88 -7.20 5.74
N GLU A 3 27.70 -8.08 6.33
CA GLU A 3 29.14 -8.07 6.07
C GLU A 3 29.40 -8.38 4.58
N GLY A 4 30.32 -7.64 3.96
CA GLY A 4 30.69 -7.82 2.56
C GLY A 4 29.81 -7.11 1.54
N THR A 5 28.75 -6.40 1.93
CA THR A 5 27.96 -5.59 0.99
C THR A 5 28.81 -4.45 0.39
N CYS A 6 28.92 -4.40 -0.94
CA CYS A 6 29.63 -3.35 -1.68
C CYS A 6 28.71 -2.72 -2.74
N PHE A 7 28.77 -1.40 -2.88
CA PHE A 7 27.98 -0.63 -3.86
C PHE A 7 28.86 0.14 -4.85
N ALA A 8 30.08 -0.34 -5.09
CA ALA A 8 31.01 0.31 -6.02
C ALA A 8 30.45 0.21 -7.45
N PRO A 9 30.27 1.34 -8.18
CA PRO A 9 29.51 1.37 -9.42
C PRO A 9 30.20 0.66 -10.60
N ASP A 10 31.48 0.32 -10.46
CA ASP A 10 32.27 -0.47 -11.40
C ASP A 10 32.05 -1.99 -11.28
N LEU A 11 31.32 -2.44 -10.25
CA LEU A 11 30.96 -3.85 -10.10
C LEU A 11 29.98 -4.32 -11.19
N PRO A 12 29.98 -5.62 -11.53
CA PRO A 12 28.96 -6.21 -12.38
C PRO A 12 27.53 -5.92 -11.89
N ALA A 13 26.61 -5.68 -12.82
CA ALA A 13 25.23 -5.35 -12.50
C ALA A 13 24.54 -6.39 -11.58
N ALA A 14 24.83 -7.68 -11.79
CA ALA A 14 24.28 -8.75 -10.95
C ALA A 14 24.76 -8.68 -9.49
N ASP A 15 26.02 -8.30 -9.28
CA ASP A 15 26.61 -8.15 -7.95
C ASP A 15 26.00 -6.92 -7.24
N LEU A 16 25.80 -5.83 -7.98
CA LEU A 16 25.11 -4.63 -7.48
C LEU A 16 23.65 -4.92 -7.13
N THR A 17 22.92 -5.65 -7.96
CA THR A 17 21.55 -6.08 -7.66
C THR A 17 21.51 -6.91 -6.38
N THR A 18 22.41 -7.89 -6.24
CA THR A 18 22.52 -8.71 -5.01
C THR A 18 22.81 -7.85 -3.79
N ALA A 19 23.72 -6.88 -3.90
CA ALA A 19 24.04 -5.96 -2.82
C ALA A 19 22.81 -5.11 -2.42
N VAL A 20 22.06 -4.58 -3.38
CA VAL A 20 20.83 -3.80 -3.13
C VAL A 20 19.74 -4.68 -2.52
N GLU A 21 19.58 -5.91 -2.98
CA GLU A 21 18.58 -6.83 -2.43
C GLU A 21 18.93 -7.34 -1.02
N SER A 22 20.20 -7.29 -0.63
CA SER A 22 20.65 -7.67 0.71
C SER A 22 20.29 -6.66 1.81
N VAL A 23 19.85 -5.44 1.43
CA VAL A 23 19.52 -4.39 2.38
C VAL A 23 18.00 -4.26 2.55
N PRO A 24 17.50 -3.99 3.77
CA PRO A 24 16.08 -3.79 3.99
C PRO A 24 15.53 -2.64 3.13
N ALA A 25 14.48 -2.91 2.36
CA ALA A 25 13.84 -1.91 1.54
C ALA A 25 13.08 -0.90 2.41
N THR A 26 13.66 0.27 2.61
CA THR A 26 13.01 1.38 3.31
C THR A 26 12.47 2.37 2.29
N TYR A 27 11.15 2.43 2.17
CA TYR A 27 10.47 3.38 1.31
C TYR A 27 9.58 4.34 2.11
N ALA A 28 9.59 5.61 1.70
CA ALA A 28 8.62 6.63 2.06
C ALA A 28 8.16 7.37 0.79
N PRO A 29 6.94 7.94 0.75
CA PRO A 29 6.41 8.59 -0.46
C PRO A 29 7.31 9.66 -1.08
N GLU A 30 8.01 10.43 -0.24
CA GLU A 30 8.98 11.45 -0.64
C GLU A 30 10.17 10.90 -1.45
N CYS A 31 10.48 9.61 -1.34
CA CYS A 31 11.56 8.99 -2.09
C CYS A 31 11.34 9.06 -3.61
N LEU A 32 10.09 9.07 -4.10
CA LEU A 32 9.81 9.12 -5.54
C LEU A 32 10.38 10.36 -6.24
N ALA A 33 10.60 11.45 -5.50
CA ALA A 33 11.15 12.69 -6.04
C ALA A 33 12.65 12.85 -5.78
N ALA A 34 13.27 11.95 -5.02
CA ALA A 34 14.61 12.16 -4.45
C ALA A 34 15.56 10.95 -4.56
N CYS A 35 15.06 9.78 -4.97
CA CYS A 35 15.84 8.55 -4.97
C CYS A 35 15.59 7.71 -6.22
N GLU A 36 16.66 7.38 -6.95
CA GLU A 36 16.60 6.53 -8.16
C GLU A 36 16.11 5.10 -7.86
N LEU A 37 16.32 4.61 -6.62
CA LEU A 37 15.85 3.29 -6.18
C LEU A 37 14.39 3.29 -5.69
N ALA A 38 13.68 4.42 -5.74
CA ALA A 38 12.36 4.55 -5.12
C ALA A 38 11.36 3.52 -5.64
N PHE A 39 11.40 3.16 -6.92
CA PHE A 39 10.51 2.13 -7.48
C PHE A 39 10.83 0.73 -6.93
N HIS A 40 12.12 0.38 -6.84
CA HIS A 40 12.56 -0.88 -6.26
C HIS A 40 12.15 -0.98 -4.79
N CYS A 41 12.51 0.02 -3.98
CA CYS A 41 12.18 -0.01 -2.55
C CYS A 41 10.66 0.02 -2.31
N ARG A 42 9.90 0.74 -3.13
CA ARG A 42 8.43 0.76 -3.05
C ARG A 42 7.81 -0.60 -3.32
N ASP A 43 8.31 -1.31 -4.33
CA ASP A 43 7.83 -2.65 -4.66
C ASP A 43 8.10 -3.61 -3.50
N ARG A 44 9.35 -3.67 -3.03
CA ARG A 44 9.76 -4.52 -1.90
C ARG A 44 8.98 -4.20 -0.62
N SER A 45 8.83 -2.92 -0.28
CA SER A 45 8.01 -2.49 0.86
C SER A 45 6.53 -2.91 0.74
N ARG A 46 5.97 -2.92 -0.48
CA ARG A 46 4.60 -3.40 -0.71
C ARG A 46 4.49 -4.91 -0.55
N THR A 47 5.46 -5.67 -1.05
CA THR A 47 5.53 -7.12 -0.88
C THR A 47 5.62 -7.50 0.60
N GLU A 48 6.43 -6.79 1.37
CA GLU A 48 6.59 -7.00 2.82
C GLU A 48 5.42 -6.43 3.63
N GLY A 49 4.55 -5.62 2.99
CA GLY A 49 3.41 -5.01 3.63
C GLY A 49 3.79 -4.00 4.71
N VAL A 50 4.95 -3.35 4.64
CA VAL A 50 5.38 -2.37 5.66
C VAL A 50 4.55 -1.09 5.56
N VAL A 51 4.08 -0.58 6.71
CA VAL A 51 3.20 0.60 6.76
C VAL A 51 3.93 1.91 6.44
N THR A 52 5.26 1.91 6.41
CA THR A 52 6.06 3.09 6.06
C THR A 52 5.75 3.59 4.65
N ALA A 53 5.37 2.69 3.74
CA ALA A 53 4.95 3.00 2.38
C ALA A 53 3.64 3.81 2.31
N LEU A 54 2.85 3.83 3.39
CA LEU A 54 1.63 4.63 3.52
C LEU A 54 1.94 6.10 3.89
N GLY A 55 3.20 6.41 4.23
CA GLY A 55 3.65 7.76 4.53
C GLY A 55 3.62 8.13 6.01
N ARG A 56 4.19 9.30 6.32
CA ARG A 56 4.45 9.73 7.70
C ARG A 56 3.18 9.88 8.54
N SER A 57 2.09 10.38 7.95
CA SER A 57 0.86 10.67 8.68
C SER A 57 0.27 9.39 9.25
N LEU A 58 0.15 8.35 8.43
CA LEU A 58 -0.40 7.07 8.87
C LEU A 58 0.55 6.34 9.84
N ARG A 59 1.86 6.42 9.62
CA ARG A 59 2.83 5.83 10.55
C ARG A 59 2.73 6.41 11.96
N SER A 60 2.45 7.71 12.09
CA SER A 60 2.24 8.34 13.40
C SER A 60 0.99 7.84 14.10
N GLU A 61 -0.09 7.55 13.35
CA GLU A 61 -1.36 7.10 13.91
C GLU A 61 -1.38 5.61 14.25
N LEU A 62 -0.58 4.79 13.56
CA LEU A 62 -0.56 3.33 13.74
C LEU A 62 0.28 2.85 14.93
N GLY A 63 0.99 3.76 15.61
CA GLY A 63 1.78 3.42 16.79
C GLY A 63 2.82 2.33 16.52
N GLY A 64 2.75 1.24 17.28
CA GLY A 64 3.66 0.10 17.17
C GLY A 64 3.35 -0.88 16.03
N LEU A 65 2.26 -0.69 15.28
CA LEU A 65 1.88 -1.58 14.19
C LEU A 65 2.71 -1.25 12.94
N THR A 66 3.52 -2.21 12.49
CA THR A 66 4.57 -1.98 11.48
C THR A 66 4.22 -2.58 10.12
N THR A 67 3.28 -3.53 10.09
CA THR A 67 2.83 -4.18 8.86
C THR A 67 1.32 -4.04 8.64
N ILE A 68 0.89 -4.06 7.38
CA ILE A 68 -0.52 -4.07 6.97
C ILE A 68 -1.23 -5.28 7.59
N GLY A 69 -0.55 -6.43 7.70
CA GLY A 69 -1.09 -7.64 8.32
C GLY A 69 -1.45 -7.42 9.80
N GLU A 70 -0.54 -6.83 10.58
CA GLU A 70 -0.79 -6.46 11.98
C GLU A 70 -1.96 -5.48 12.11
N VAL A 71 -2.01 -4.46 11.25
CA VAL A 71 -3.08 -3.47 11.23
C VAL A 71 -4.44 -4.12 10.96
N LEU A 72 -4.53 -5.02 9.99
CA LEU A 72 -5.78 -5.73 9.67
C LEU A 72 -6.18 -6.71 10.78
N ALA A 73 -5.21 -7.42 11.38
CA ALA A 73 -5.47 -8.31 12.50
C ALA A 73 -6.00 -7.54 13.72
N ALA A 74 -5.41 -6.38 14.03
CA ALA A 74 -5.87 -5.47 15.08
C ALA A 74 -7.29 -4.96 14.81
N ALA A 75 -7.54 -4.49 13.58
CA ALA A 75 -8.84 -3.99 13.14
C ALA A 75 -9.97 -5.03 13.25
N HIS A 76 -9.66 -6.30 12.96
CA HIS A 76 -10.62 -7.41 13.07
C HIS A 76 -10.69 -8.04 14.48
N GLY A 77 -9.91 -7.53 15.44
CA GLY A 77 -9.88 -8.07 16.81
C GLY A 77 -9.18 -9.43 16.94
N ALA A 78 -8.41 -9.85 15.94
CA ALA A 78 -7.62 -11.08 15.97
C ALA A 78 -6.29 -10.92 16.72
N ALA A 79 -5.82 -9.68 16.89
CA ALA A 79 -4.60 -9.33 17.61
C ALA A 79 -4.73 -7.90 18.18
N GLY A 80 -3.64 -7.42 18.80
CA GLY A 80 -3.50 -6.06 19.32
C GLY A 80 -4.02 -5.90 20.75
N ASP A 81 -3.30 -5.08 21.51
CA ASP A 81 -3.69 -4.70 22.87
C ASP A 81 -5.03 -3.94 22.83
N PRO A 82 -6.06 -4.39 23.56
CA PRO A 82 -7.34 -3.68 23.62
C PRO A 82 -7.25 -2.26 24.19
N ASP A 83 -6.22 -1.95 24.98
CA ASP A 83 -6.01 -0.63 25.58
C ASP A 83 -5.15 0.29 24.70
N ASP A 84 -4.57 -0.21 23.60
CA ASP A 84 -3.83 0.60 22.64
C ASP A 84 -4.80 1.50 21.84
N PRO A 85 -4.60 2.83 21.84
CA PRO A 85 -5.49 3.77 21.15
C PRO A 85 -5.57 3.56 19.63
N ALA A 86 -4.47 3.11 18.98
CA ALA A 86 -4.47 2.79 17.55
C ALA A 86 -5.33 1.56 17.28
N VAL A 87 -5.25 0.53 18.13
CA VAL A 87 -6.08 -0.68 18.02
C VAL A 87 -7.57 -0.35 18.20
N VAL A 88 -7.90 0.49 19.20
CA VAL A 88 -9.28 0.97 19.43
C VAL A 88 -9.82 1.72 18.20
N ALA A 89 -9.02 2.63 17.64
CA ALA A 89 -9.39 3.39 16.44
C ALA A 89 -9.59 2.47 15.22
N LEU A 90 -8.73 1.49 15.02
CA LEU A 90 -8.82 0.53 13.92
C LEU A 90 -10.07 -0.34 14.01
N ARG A 91 -10.40 -0.86 15.21
CA ARG A 91 -11.63 -1.64 15.43
C ARG A 91 -12.87 -0.81 15.15
N ARG A 92 -12.89 0.44 15.62
CA ARG A 92 -13.98 1.38 15.32
C ARG A 92 -14.11 1.63 13.81
N ALA A 93 -13.00 1.85 13.13
CA ALA A 93 -12.99 2.05 11.68
C ALA A 93 -13.49 0.82 10.91
N ALA A 94 -13.13 -0.39 11.34
CA ALA A 94 -13.63 -1.64 10.75
C ALA A 94 -15.15 -1.78 10.90
N THR A 95 -15.70 -1.47 12.08
CA THR A 95 -17.15 -1.45 12.32
C THR A 95 -17.85 -0.48 11.37
N LEU A 96 -17.39 0.78 11.33
CA LEU A 96 -17.97 1.82 10.46
C LEU A 96 -17.90 1.44 8.96
N ARG A 97 -16.78 0.84 8.53
CA ARG A 97 -16.63 0.35 7.16
C ARG A 97 -17.65 -0.76 6.86
N SER A 98 -17.84 -1.71 7.78
CA SER A 98 -18.79 -2.81 7.60
C SER A 98 -20.24 -2.31 7.51
N GLU A 99 -20.60 -1.31 8.31
CA GLU A 99 -21.91 -0.65 8.26
C GLU A 99 -22.13 0.06 6.92
N ALA A 100 -21.13 0.84 6.46
CA ALA A 100 -21.19 1.55 5.19
C ALA A 100 -21.31 0.60 3.98
N LEU A 101 -20.61 -0.53 4.00
CA LEU A 101 -20.70 -1.53 2.93
C LEU A 101 -22.05 -2.26 2.94
N ARG A 102 -22.63 -2.54 4.12
CA ARG A 102 -23.99 -3.09 4.24
C ARG A 102 -25.05 -2.13 3.70
N GLY A 103 -24.92 -0.82 3.97
CA GLY A 103 -25.84 0.19 3.44
C GLY A 103 -25.75 0.42 1.93
N ARG A 104 -24.63 0.03 1.29
CA ARG A 104 -24.45 0.08 -0.17
C ARG A 104 -24.96 -1.16 -0.92
N ALA A 105 -25.23 -2.26 -0.22
CA ALA A 105 -25.74 -3.50 -0.82
C ALA A 105 -27.25 -3.44 -1.16
N THR A 106 -27.76 -2.25 -1.49
CA THR A 106 -29.04 -2.10 -2.18
C THR A 106 -28.81 -2.53 -3.64
N PRO A 107 -29.62 -3.46 -4.18
CA PRO A 107 -29.40 -4.04 -5.50
C PRO A 107 -29.42 -2.98 -6.61
N PRO A 108 -28.85 -3.26 -7.79
CA PRO A 108 -28.98 -2.37 -8.93
C PRO A 108 -30.47 -2.20 -9.22
N THR A 109 -31.01 -1.01 -8.93
CA THR A 109 -32.23 -0.55 -9.59
C THR A 109 -31.91 -0.58 -11.07
N GLY A 110 -32.48 -1.57 -11.77
CA GLY A 110 -32.38 -1.72 -13.20
C GLY A 110 -32.67 -0.37 -13.84
N ARG A 111 -31.63 0.25 -14.39
CA ARG A 111 -31.83 1.35 -15.32
C ARG A 111 -32.45 0.69 -16.55
N PRO A 112 -33.65 1.09 -17.01
CA PRO A 112 -34.07 0.66 -18.32
C PRO A 112 -32.99 1.09 -19.31
N GLU A 113 -32.48 0.15 -20.10
CA GLU A 113 -31.49 0.45 -21.12
C GLU A 113 -32.08 1.49 -22.07
N PRO A 114 -31.43 2.65 -22.28
CA PRO A 114 -31.84 3.52 -23.36
C PRO A 114 -31.62 2.77 -24.68
N ALA A 115 -32.70 2.62 -25.45
CA ALA A 115 -32.65 2.08 -26.80
C ALA A 115 -31.55 2.82 -27.60
N GLY A 116 -30.73 2.04 -28.30
CA GLY A 116 -29.48 2.50 -28.89
C GLY A 116 -29.65 3.70 -29.81
N GLU A 117 -28.96 4.78 -29.46
CA GLU A 117 -28.62 5.85 -30.39
C GLU A 117 -27.17 5.61 -30.85
N ALA A 118 -26.99 5.42 -32.16
CA ALA A 118 -25.69 5.12 -32.77
C ALA A 118 -24.72 6.30 -32.61
N LEU A 119 -23.54 6.03 -32.03
CA LEU A 119 -22.44 6.99 -31.98
C LEU A 119 -21.80 7.13 -33.38
N PRO A 120 -21.55 8.35 -33.90
CA PRO A 120 -20.84 8.53 -35.15
C PRO A 120 -19.34 8.19 -35.03
N GLU A 121 -18.81 7.65 -36.12
CA GLU A 121 -17.43 7.18 -36.32
C GLU A 121 -16.39 8.29 -36.08
N VAL A 122 -15.45 8.04 -35.17
CA VAL A 122 -14.36 8.98 -34.85
C VAL A 122 -13.15 8.68 -35.75
N ALA A 123 -12.74 9.65 -36.56
CA ALA A 123 -11.55 9.56 -37.40
C ALA A 123 -10.26 9.41 -36.56
N PRO A 124 -9.27 8.61 -36.99
CA PRO A 124 -8.05 8.39 -36.22
C PRO A 124 -7.16 9.64 -36.19
N CYS A 125 -6.63 9.94 -34.99
CA CYS A 125 -5.68 11.01 -34.74
C CYS A 125 -4.37 10.80 -35.53
N ARG A 126 -3.86 11.88 -36.13
CA ARG A 126 -2.47 11.97 -36.62
C ARG A 126 -1.52 12.35 -35.50
#